data_AF-A0A1F8RNM1-F1
#
_entry.id   AF-A0A1F8RNM1-F1
#
_cell.length_a   1.000
_cell.length_b   1.000
_cell.length_c   1.000
_cell.angle_alpha   90.00
_cell.angle_beta   90.00
_cell.angle_gamma   90.00
#
_symmetry.space_group_name_H-M   'P 1'
#
loop_
_entity.id
_entity.type
_entity.pdbx_description
1 polymer ?
#
loop_
_entity_poly.entity_id
_entity_poly.type
_entity_poly.pdbx_seq_one_letter_code
_entity_poly.pdbx_strand_id
1 'polypeptide(L)'
;MLLLLLGYLLITLPWFLRNLLVVGTPLAPGGTRALWLTEYNDLFTYPADTLTLARYLAAGWGNILAGKWWALKINFTRLIAEQGTIFVFPFIVIGLWKLRRHALYAPAIVYGFLLFAAMTFVFTFPGPRGGLYHSAAALLPFFFSAALAGLDASVEAAARALPHWQPDKSKPVFTALLVLGAVAVTALIFQLRVVGVGGRNPDATRTDTAYAEIGNWLAGQGDTQSIVAANNPPAFYYWTGHPSIVVPAGSADDLLNALAAFGARWAALDVNHTEGLNALYALPGSDSRLRLRATFTDAVGKPVYLFEMSPNP
;
A
#
# COMPACT_ATOMS: atom_id res chain seq x y z
N MET A 1 7.76 25.39 -16.88
CA MET A 1 8.50 24.77 -15.76
C MET A 1 8.46 25.64 -14.50
N LEU A 2 8.92 26.90 -14.55
CA LEU A 2 8.96 27.79 -13.39
C LEU A 2 7.60 27.95 -12.68
N LEU A 3 6.51 28.23 -13.43
CA LEU A 3 5.17 28.35 -12.85
C LEU A 3 4.69 27.08 -12.15
N LEU A 4 5.06 25.89 -12.65
CA LEU A 4 4.70 24.62 -12.02
C LEU A 4 5.47 24.42 -10.72
N LEU A 5 6.76 24.77 -10.70
CA LEU A 5 7.58 24.72 -9.49
C LEU A 5 7.08 25.71 -8.44
N LEU A 6 6.75 26.94 -8.84
CA LEU A 6 6.19 27.95 -7.95
C LEU A 6 4.82 27.52 -7.40
N GLY A 7 3.94 26.97 -8.24
CA GLY A 7 2.66 26.44 -7.80
C GLY A 7 2.80 25.27 -6.83
N TYR A 8 3.70 24.32 -7.12
CA TYR A 8 4.02 23.22 -6.21
C TYR A 8 4.55 23.72 -4.87
N LEU A 9 5.52 24.64 -4.88
CA LEU A 9 6.09 25.19 -3.65
C LEU A 9 5.07 26.01 -2.87
N LEU A 10 4.22 26.80 -3.53
CA LEU A 10 3.16 27.57 -2.86
C LEU A 10 2.23 26.64 -2.05
N ILE A 11 1.89 25.47 -2.60
CA ILE A 11 1.01 24.50 -1.95
C ILE A 11 1.75 23.69 -0.87
N THR A 12 3.00 23.30 -1.12
CA THR A 12 3.74 22.35 -0.26
C THR A 12 4.61 23.00 0.81
N LEU A 13 5.03 24.26 0.62
CA LEU A 13 5.90 24.98 1.53
C LEU A 13 5.33 25.10 2.95
N PRO A 14 4.02 25.39 3.17
CA PRO A 14 3.46 25.40 4.52
C PRO A 14 3.67 24.07 5.26
N TRP A 15 3.57 22.95 4.56
CA TRP A 15 3.80 21.62 5.13
C TRP A 15 5.28 21.39 5.47
N PHE A 16 6.20 21.79 4.59
CA PHE A 16 7.64 21.70 4.87
C PHE A 16 8.05 22.57 6.06
N LEU A 17 7.51 23.79 6.17
CA LEU A 17 7.74 24.66 7.32
C LEU A 17 7.18 24.04 8.60
N ARG A 18 5.96 23.48 8.57
CA ARG A 18 5.39 22.77 9.72
C ARG A 18 6.28 21.60 10.14
N ASN A 19 6.79 20.80 9.21
CA ASN A 19 7.67 19.67 9.56
C ASN A 19 9.02 20.13 10.12
N LEU A 20 9.59 21.21 9.59
CA LEU A 20 10.80 21.82 10.16
C LEU A 20 10.57 22.28 11.60
N LEU A 21 9.43 22.92 11.88
CA LEU A 21 9.12 23.43 13.23
C LEU A 21 8.79 22.33 14.24
N VAL A 22 8.11 21.26 13.81
CA VAL A 22 7.62 20.20 14.71
C VAL A 22 8.61 19.04 14.84
N VAL A 23 9.31 18.69 13.75
CA VAL A 23 10.13 17.47 13.63
C VAL A 23 11.61 17.79 13.36
N GLY A 24 11.95 19.04 13.01
CA GLY A 24 13.32 19.48 12.73
C GLY A 24 13.79 19.24 11.30
N THR A 25 12.98 18.62 10.44
CA THR A 25 13.32 18.30 9.04
C THR A 25 12.13 18.60 8.11
N PRO A 26 12.34 19.03 6.85
CA PRO A 26 11.23 19.38 5.95
C PRO A 26 10.42 18.15 5.50
N LEU A 27 11.08 17.00 5.43
CA LEU A 27 10.51 15.69 5.13
C LEU A 27 10.53 14.81 6.38
N ALA A 28 9.69 13.76 6.40
CA ALA A 28 9.66 12.82 7.51
C ALA A 28 11.03 12.13 7.69
N PRO A 29 11.61 12.11 8.91
CA PRO A 29 12.98 11.63 9.15
C PRO A 29 13.17 10.13 8.88
N GLY A 30 12.09 9.35 8.85
CA GLY A 30 12.14 7.90 8.58
C GLY A 30 12.19 7.51 7.09
N GLY A 31 11.99 8.44 6.15
CA GLY A 31 11.82 8.09 4.74
C GLY A 31 13.02 7.36 4.12
N THR A 32 14.25 7.72 4.52
CA THR A 32 15.48 7.07 4.02
C THR A 32 15.72 5.70 4.63
N ARG A 33 15.08 5.36 5.76
CA ARG A 33 15.21 4.03 6.38
C ARG A 33 14.53 2.95 5.56
N ALA A 34 13.50 3.32 4.78
CA ALA A 34 12.82 2.43 3.84
C ALA A 34 13.73 1.94 2.70
N LEU A 35 14.93 2.51 2.54
CA LEU A 35 15.96 2.00 1.61
C LEU A 35 16.59 0.69 2.09
N TRP A 36 16.55 0.44 3.40
CA TRP A 36 17.33 -0.61 4.06
C TRP A 36 16.48 -1.79 4.52
N LEU A 37 15.26 -1.91 3.99
CA LEU A 37 14.36 -3.02 4.28
C LEU A 37 14.88 -4.30 3.62
N THR A 38 14.76 -5.40 4.34
CA THR A 38 15.09 -6.78 3.93
C THR A 38 13.84 -7.63 3.69
N GLU A 39 12.70 -7.18 4.22
CA GLU A 39 11.37 -7.69 3.95
C GLU A 39 10.31 -6.59 4.13
N TYR A 40 9.04 -6.88 3.86
CA TYR A 40 7.98 -5.86 3.97
C TYR A 40 7.65 -5.48 5.41
N ASN A 41 7.70 -6.45 6.34
CA ASN A 41 7.39 -6.21 7.75
C ASN A 41 8.37 -5.24 8.41
N ASP A 42 9.59 -5.10 7.87
CA ASP A 42 10.56 -4.11 8.32
C ASP A 42 10.04 -2.66 8.30
N LEU A 43 8.99 -2.38 7.51
CA LEU A 43 8.31 -1.08 7.51
C LEU A 43 7.75 -0.71 8.89
N PHE A 44 7.42 -1.71 9.69
CA PHE A 44 6.83 -1.59 11.03
C PHE A 44 7.84 -1.89 12.14
N THR A 45 9.15 -1.98 11.84
CA THR A 45 10.18 -2.21 12.86
C THR A 45 10.25 -1.06 13.85
N TYR A 46 10.30 -1.41 15.14
CA TYR A 46 10.58 -0.47 16.22
C TYR A 46 11.67 -1.06 17.15
N PRO A 47 12.71 -0.29 17.52
CA PRO A 47 13.01 1.06 17.07
C PRO A 47 13.52 1.07 15.62
N ALA A 48 13.13 2.10 14.88
CA ALA A 48 13.40 2.18 13.44
C ALA A 48 14.87 2.51 13.08
N ASP A 49 15.70 2.91 14.04
CA ASP A 49 17.13 3.16 13.84
C ASP A 49 17.93 1.87 13.56
N THR A 50 17.35 0.70 13.82
CA THR A 50 17.89 -0.60 13.40
C THR A 50 17.89 -0.81 11.88
N LEU A 51 17.10 -0.04 11.13
CA LEU A 51 17.04 -0.06 9.66
C LEU A 51 18.25 0.70 9.08
N THR A 52 19.37 0.01 8.96
CA THR A 52 20.66 0.58 8.52
C THR A 52 21.21 -0.11 7.27
N LEU A 53 22.09 0.59 6.56
CA LEU A 53 22.86 0.00 5.45
C LEU A 53 23.67 -1.23 5.90
N ALA A 54 24.24 -1.20 7.11
CA ALA A 54 25.00 -2.34 7.64
C ALA A 54 24.12 -3.59 7.78
N ARG A 55 22.91 -3.45 8.35
CA ARG A 55 21.94 -4.56 8.45
C ARG A 55 21.51 -5.05 7.07
N TYR A 56 21.23 -4.13 6.16
CA TYR A 56 20.84 -4.45 4.79
C TYR A 56 21.91 -5.29 4.07
N LEU A 57 23.18 -4.89 4.16
CA LEU A 57 24.30 -5.62 3.56
C LEU A 57 24.55 -6.97 4.26
N ALA A 58 24.34 -7.05 5.58
CA ALA A 58 24.47 -8.28 6.35
C ALA A 58 23.44 -9.35 5.95
N ALA A 59 22.30 -8.96 5.36
CA ALA A 59 21.34 -9.92 4.80
C ALA A 59 21.92 -10.71 3.61
N GLY A 60 23.00 -10.23 3.01
CA GLY A 60 23.73 -10.91 1.93
C GLY A 60 23.17 -10.66 0.54
N TRP A 61 24.07 -10.70 -0.46
CA TRP A 61 23.73 -10.40 -1.86
C TRP A 61 22.68 -11.33 -2.45
N GLY A 62 22.63 -12.60 -2.03
CA GLY A 62 21.60 -13.54 -2.47
C GLY A 62 20.19 -13.04 -2.13
N ASN A 63 19.96 -12.64 -0.88
CA ASN A 63 18.66 -12.12 -0.43
C ASN A 63 18.33 -10.78 -1.09
N ILE A 64 19.31 -9.88 -1.20
CA ILE A 64 19.14 -8.57 -1.84
C ILE A 64 18.70 -8.73 -3.31
N LEU A 65 19.42 -9.55 -4.09
CA LEU A 65 19.11 -9.75 -5.50
C LEU A 65 17.80 -10.52 -5.70
N ALA A 66 17.52 -11.52 -4.85
CA ALA A 66 16.25 -12.22 -4.85
C ALA A 66 15.07 -11.26 -4.59
N GLY A 67 15.22 -10.36 -3.61
CA GLY A 67 14.23 -9.33 -3.32
C GLY A 67 13.98 -8.39 -4.51
N LYS A 68 15.04 -7.90 -5.16
CA LYS A 68 14.93 -7.04 -6.36
C LYS A 68 14.26 -7.77 -7.53
N TRP A 69 14.61 -9.04 -7.75
CA TRP A 69 13.99 -9.86 -8.79
C TRP A 69 12.51 -10.14 -8.51
N TRP A 70 12.18 -10.45 -7.25
CA TRP A 70 10.80 -10.58 -6.81
C TRP A 70 10.02 -9.29 -7.04
N ALA A 71 10.57 -8.15 -6.63
CA ALA A 71 9.94 -6.85 -6.80
C ALA A 71 9.72 -6.51 -8.28
N LEU A 72 10.71 -6.78 -9.14
CA LEU A 72 10.60 -6.57 -10.58
C LEU A 72 9.44 -7.35 -11.18
N LYS A 73 9.33 -8.64 -10.85
CA LYS A 73 8.22 -9.50 -11.33
C LYS A 73 6.87 -8.99 -10.85
N ILE A 74 6.72 -8.69 -9.57
CA ILE A 74 5.45 -8.24 -9.01
C ILE A 74 5.06 -6.86 -9.56
N ASN A 75 5.99 -5.89 -9.58
CA ASN A 75 5.74 -4.56 -10.13
C ASN A 75 5.38 -4.63 -11.62
N PHE A 76 6.03 -5.49 -12.41
CA PHE A 76 5.68 -5.67 -13.81
C PHE A 76 4.28 -6.26 -14.00
N THR A 77 3.94 -7.29 -13.23
CA THR A 77 2.58 -7.85 -13.22
C THR A 77 1.54 -6.80 -12.80
N ARG A 78 1.83 -5.99 -11.79
CA ARG A 78 0.96 -4.89 -11.36
C ARG A 78 0.82 -3.81 -12.43
N LEU A 79 1.89 -3.45 -13.13
CA LEU A 79 1.83 -2.50 -14.23
C LEU A 79 0.89 -3.02 -15.34
N ILE A 80 0.95 -4.31 -15.66
CA ILE A 80 0.05 -4.93 -16.64
C ILE A 80 -1.40 -4.97 -16.13
N ALA A 81 -1.60 -5.52 -14.93
CA ALA A 81 -2.93 -5.84 -14.42
C ALA A 81 -3.67 -4.62 -13.84
N GLU A 82 -2.99 -3.83 -13.00
CA GLU A 82 -3.59 -2.72 -12.26
C GLU A 82 -3.62 -1.43 -13.09
N GLN A 83 -2.55 -1.12 -13.83
CA GLN A 83 -2.48 0.12 -14.62
C GLN A 83 -2.97 -0.06 -16.06
N GLY A 84 -2.85 -1.27 -16.61
CA GLY A 84 -3.22 -1.59 -17.99
C GLY A 84 -4.40 -2.55 -18.14
N THR A 85 -5.10 -2.91 -17.07
CA THR A 85 -6.25 -3.83 -17.08
C THR A 85 -6.01 -5.11 -17.90
N ILE A 86 -4.75 -5.57 -17.97
CA ILE A 86 -4.24 -6.66 -18.81
C ILE A 86 -4.35 -6.41 -20.32
N PHE A 87 -5.56 -6.24 -20.85
CA PHE A 87 -5.81 -6.12 -22.30
C PHE A 87 -5.64 -4.69 -22.83
N VAL A 88 -5.66 -3.67 -21.97
CA VAL A 88 -5.37 -2.27 -22.37
C VAL A 88 -3.85 -2.05 -22.46
N PHE A 89 -3.07 -2.77 -21.64
CA PHE A 89 -1.61 -2.69 -21.56
C PHE A 89 -0.87 -2.71 -22.92
N PRO A 90 -1.10 -3.66 -23.84
CA PRO A 90 -0.40 -3.67 -25.13
C PRO A 90 -0.62 -2.37 -25.91
N PHE A 91 -1.82 -1.79 -25.86
CA PHE A 91 -2.11 -0.54 -26.54
C PHE A 91 -1.46 0.67 -25.84
N ILE A 92 -1.35 0.64 -24.51
CA ILE A 92 -0.55 1.64 -23.77
C ILE A 92 0.89 1.64 -24.28
N VAL A 93 1.52 0.47 -24.39
CA VAL A 93 2.93 0.35 -24.85
C VAL A 93 3.09 0.90 -26.27
N ILE A 94 2.22 0.50 -27.20
CA ILE A 94 2.25 0.97 -28.59
C ILE A 94 2.03 2.48 -28.66
N GLY A 95 1.07 2.99 -27.89
CA GLY A 95 0.74 4.41 -27.81
C GLY A 95 1.89 5.25 -27.24
N LEU A 96 2.46 4.84 -26.12
CA LEU A 96 3.62 5.50 -25.51
C LEU A 96 4.82 5.50 -26.46
N TRP A 97 5.05 4.39 -27.17
CA TRP A 97 6.08 4.34 -28.20
C TRP A 97 5.82 5.37 -29.30
N LYS A 98 4.60 5.42 -29.86
CA LYS A 98 4.21 6.41 -30.89
C LYS A 98 4.36 7.84 -30.40
N LEU A 99 4.02 8.11 -29.14
CA LEU A 99 3.98 9.43 -28.54
C LEU A 99 5.28 9.83 -27.82
N ARG A 100 6.33 9.00 -27.83
CA ARG A 100 7.58 9.22 -27.08
C ARG A 100 8.32 10.52 -27.38
N ARG A 101 8.05 11.14 -28.53
CA ARG A 101 8.63 12.43 -28.95
C ARG A 101 7.69 13.62 -28.73
N HIS A 102 6.46 13.38 -28.28
CA HIS A 102 5.50 14.44 -27.98
C HIS A 102 5.89 15.13 -26.67
N ALA A 103 5.89 16.47 -26.65
CA ALA A 103 6.40 17.27 -25.53
C ALA A 103 5.71 16.97 -24.19
N LEU A 104 4.42 16.60 -24.22
CA LEU A 104 3.68 16.20 -23.02
C LEU A 104 4.00 14.78 -22.54
N TYR A 105 4.34 13.86 -23.44
CA TYR A 105 4.52 12.45 -23.11
C TYR A 105 5.96 12.11 -22.71
N ALA A 106 6.96 12.80 -23.28
CA ALA A 106 8.35 12.53 -22.93
C ALA A 106 8.62 12.63 -21.41
N PRO A 107 8.17 13.69 -20.69
CA PRO A 107 8.32 13.76 -19.24
C PRO A 107 7.55 12.65 -18.51
N ALA A 108 6.35 12.30 -18.97
CA ALA A 108 5.54 11.24 -18.35
C ALA A 108 6.19 9.86 -18.51
N ILE A 109 6.79 9.56 -19.66
CA ILE A 109 7.52 8.31 -19.91
C ILE A 109 8.78 8.24 -19.04
N VAL A 110 9.54 9.34 -18.96
CA VAL A 110 10.71 9.42 -18.08
C VAL A 110 10.31 9.23 -16.62
N TYR A 111 9.27 9.93 -16.16
CA TYR A 111 8.72 9.76 -14.82
C TYR A 111 8.28 8.32 -14.57
N GLY A 112 7.55 7.70 -15.50
CA GLY A 112 7.09 6.31 -15.36
C GLY A 112 8.25 5.31 -15.27
N PHE A 113 9.29 5.48 -16.09
CA PHE A 113 10.49 4.63 -16.01
C PHE A 113 11.22 4.82 -14.68
N LEU A 114 11.46 6.07 -14.27
CA LEU A 114 12.13 6.37 -13.00
C LEU A 114 11.33 5.89 -11.80
N LEU A 115 10.01 6.05 -11.83
CA LEU A 115 9.11 5.56 -10.78
C LEU A 115 9.17 4.03 -10.69
N PHE A 116 9.07 3.33 -11.83
CA PHE A 116 9.16 1.87 -11.87
C PHE A 116 10.52 1.39 -11.36
N ALA A 117 11.61 2.03 -11.77
CA ALA A 117 12.96 1.70 -11.31
C ALA A 117 13.13 1.97 -9.81
N ALA A 118 12.66 3.11 -9.30
CA ALA A 118 12.72 3.45 -7.89
C ALA A 118 11.90 2.46 -7.04
N MET A 119 10.66 2.17 -7.43
CA MET A 119 9.78 1.24 -6.71
C MET A 119 10.22 -0.23 -6.83
N THR A 120 11.16 -0.54 -7.72
CA THR A 120 11.70 -1.90 -7.89
C THR A 120 13.05 -2.06 -7.19
N PHE A 121 13.96 -1.10 -7.35
CA PHE A 121 15.36 -1.26 -6.93
C PHE A 121 15.74 -0.47 -5.67
N VAL A 122 15.01 0.62 -5.39
CA VAL A 122 15.26 1.51 -4.25
C VAL A 122 14.29 1.17 -3.12
N PHE A 123 12.99 1.20 -3.40
CA PHE A 123 11.92 0.84 -2.47
C PHE A 123 11.39 -0.57 -2.76
N THR A 124 12.29 -1.54 -2.72
CA THR A 124 12.10 -2.93 -3.18
C THR A 124 10.85 -3.60 -2.59
N PHE A 125 10.59 -3.44 -1.29
CA PHE A 125 9.45 -4.07 -0.61
C PHE A 125 8.17 -3.20 -0.60
N PRO A 126 8.24 -1.87 -0.39
CA PRO A 126 7.06 -1.01 -0.47
C PRO A 126 6.44 -0.91 -1.86
N GLY A 127 7.24 -0.92 -2.93
CA GLY A 127 6.75 -0.76 -4.31
C GLY A 127 5.70 -1.82 -4.69
N PRO A 128 6.03 -3.11 -4.64
CA PRO A 128 5.11 -4.23 -4.87
C PRO A 128 3.94 -4.34 -3.90
N ARG A 129 3.93 -3.58 -2.81
CA ARG A 129 2.91 -3.62 -1.75
C ARG A 129 1.98 -2.41 -1.76
N GLY A 130 2.06 -1.58 -2.79
CA GLY A 130 1.15 -0.46 -3.04
C GLY A 130 1.86 0.83 -3.45
N GLY A 131 3.17 0.96 -3.15
CA GLY A 131 3.94 2.15 -3.48
C GLY A 131 3.92 2.50 -4.96
N LEU A 132 4.09 1.50 -5.84
CA LEU A 132 4.00 1.70 -7.29
C LEU A 132 2.56 2.05 -7.71
N TYR A 133 1.57 1.33 -7.20
CA TYR A 133 0.16 1.52 -7.56
C TYR A 133 -0.32 2.95 -7.26
N HIS A 134 -0.09 3.43 -6.03
CA HIS A 134 -0.51 4.77 -5.62
C HIS A 134 0.24 5.87 -6.36
N SER A 135 1.54 5.68 -6.60
CA SER A 135 2.36 6.67 -7.30
C SER A 135 2.04 6.73 -8.80
N ALA A 136 1.71 5.59 -9.42
CA ALA A 136 1.37 5.52 -10.83
C ALA A 136 0.01 6.15 -11.17
N ALA A 137 -0.81 6.51 -10.18
CA ALA A 137 -2.07 7.24 -10.41
C ALA A 137 -1.86 8.52 -11.24
N ALA A 138 -0.72 9.20 -11.07
CA ALA A 138 -0.36 10.39 -11.85
C ALA A 138 -0.14 10.10 -13.36
N LEU A 139 0.10 8.84 -13.73
CA LEU A 139 0.33 8.41 -15.12
C LEU A 139 -0.96 7.98 -15.83
N LEU A 140 -2.06 7.73 -15.11
CA LEU A 140 -3.30 7.23 -15.69
C LEU A 140 -3.84 8.07 -16.86
N PRO A 141 -3.85 9.42 -16.80
CA PRO A 141 -4.29 10.23 -17.94
C PRO A 141 -3.44 9.99 -19.19
N PHE A 142 -2.12 9.80 -19.04
CA PHE A 142 -1.20 9.53 -20.13
C PHE A 142 -1.32 8.09 -20.63
N PHE A 143 -1.50 7.12 -19.75
CA PHE A 143 -1.66 5.72 -20.12
C PHE A 143 -2.93 5.50 -20.92
N PHE A 144 -4.09 6.00 -20.47
CA PHE A 144 -5.34 5.77 -21.19
C PHE A 144 -5.43 6.53 -22.50
N SER A 145 -4.91 7.76 -22.58
CA SER A 145 -4.84 8.48 -23.85
C SER A 145 -3.82 7.87 -24.82
N ALA A 146 -2.68 7.36 -24.33
CA ALA A 146 -1.77 6.55 -25.12
C ALA A 146 -2.45 5.27 -25.62
N ALA A 147 -3.24 4.58 -24.78
CA ALA A 147 -3.93 3.37 -25.18
C ALA A 147 -4.83 3.59 -26.40
N LEU A 148 -5.56 4.71 -26.47
CA LEU A 148 -6.36 5.04 -27.64
C LEU A 148 -5.51 5.26 -28.89
N ALA A 149 -4.41 6.02 -28.77
CA ALA A 149 -3.48 6.24 -29.88
C ALA A 149 -2.79 4.94 -30.34
N GLY A 150 -2.55 4.02 -29.41
CA GLY A 150 -2.00 2.69 -29.66
C GLY A 150 -3.00 1.76 -30.32
N LEU A 151 -4.27 1.82 -29.91
CA LEU A 151 -5.35 1.08 -30.56
C LEU A 151 -5.51 1.51 -32.02
N ASP A 152 -5.55 2.82 -32.28
CA ASP A 152 -5.61 3.36 -33.64
C ASP A 152 -4.44 2.87 -34.49
N ALA A 153 -3.22 2.92 -33.95
CA ALA A 153 -2.02 2.45 -34.63
C ALA A 153 -2.07 0.94 -34.92
N SER A 154 -2.61 0.14 -34.01
CA SER A 154 -2.81 -1.30 -34.19
C SER A 154 -3.83 -1.60 -35.28
N VAL A 155 -4.95 -0.87 -35.32
CA VAL A 155 -5.98 -1.03 -36.35
C VAL A 155 -5.43 -0.64 -37.73
N GLU A 156 -4.66 0.45 -37.82
CA GLU A 156 -3.98 0.85 -39.05
C GLU A 156 -2.94 -0.19 -39.50
N ALA A 157 -2.18 -0.77 -38.56
CA ALA A 157 -1.22 -1.82 -38.86
C ALA A 157 -1.92 -3.09 -39.39
N ALA A 158 -3.03 -3.49 -38.77
CA ALA A 158 -3.85 -4.61 -39.23
C ALA A 158 -4.40 -4.35 -40.64
N ALA A 159 -4.87 -3.13 -40.93
CA ALA A 159 -5.41 -2.78 -42.23
C ALA A 159 -4.37 -2.78 -43.35
N ARG A 160 -3.10 -2.48 -43.04
CA ARG A 160 -2.01 -2.64 -44.01
C ARG A 160 -1.74 -4.11 -44.36
N ALA A 161 -1.98 -5.02 -43.41
CA ALA A 161 -1.77 -6.45 -43.61
C ALA A 161 -3.01 -7.18 -44.17
N LEU A 162 -4.21 -6.65 -43.96
CA LEU A 162 -5.49 -7.26 -44.30
C LEU A 162 -6.27 -6.39 -45.28
N PRO A 163 -6.29 -6.73 -46.59
CA PRO A 163 -6.86 -5.87 -47.64
C PRO A 163 -8.36 -5.57 -47.49
N HIS A 164 -9.10 -6.36 -46.72
CA HIS A 164 -10.56 -6.23 -46.55
C HIS A 164 -10.95 -5.43 -45.30
N TRP A 165 -9.95 -5.04 -44.50
CA TRP A 165 -10.17 -4.33 -43.26
C TRP A 165 -10.54 -2.88 -43.51
N GLN A 166 -11.53 -2.34 -42.79
CA GLN A 166 -12.05 -0.98 -42.96
C GLN A 166 -11.74 -0.14 -41.70
N PRO A 167 -10.57 0.53 -41.62
CA PRO A 167 -10.13 1.27 -40.43
C PRO A 167 -11.18 2.22 -39.85
N ASP A 168 -11.84 3.00 -40.72
CA ASP A 168 -12.78 4.04 -40.31
C ASP A 168 -14.02 3.46 -39.59
N LYS A 169 -14.40 2.23 -39.93
CA LYS A 169 -15.49 1.51 -39.25
C LYS A 169 -14.99 0.72 -38.04
N SER A 170 -13.79 0.15 -38.12
CA SER A 170 -13.24 -0.69 -37.07
C SER A 170 -12.78 0.10 -35.84
N LYS A 171 -12.17 1.28 -36.01
CA LYS A 171 -11.64 2.08 -34.90
C LYS A 171 -12.71 2.42 -33.84
N PRO A 172 -13.90 2.95 -34.19
CA PRO A 172 -14.96 3.21 -33.20
C PRO A 172 -15.42 1.94 -32.48
N VAL A 173 -15.56 0.83 -33.21
CA VAL A 173 -15.99 -0.46 -32.63
C VAL A 173 -14.97 -0.98 -31.62
N PHE A 174 -13.68 -1.04 -31.99
CA PHE A 174 -12.65 -1.49 -31.05
C PHE A 174 -12.48 -0.54 -29.87
N THR A 175 -12.67 0.76 -30.06
CA THR A 175 -12.66 1.73 -28.96
C THR A 175 -13.80 1.45 -27.98
N ALA A 176 -15.02 1.25 -28.50
CA ALA A 176 -16.17 0.90 -27.68
C ALA A 176 -15.94 -0.42 -26.93
N LEU A 177 -15.41 -1.45 -27.60
CA LEU A 177 -15.09 -2.73 -26.97
C LEU A 177 -14.00 -2.60 -25.89
N LEU A 178 -12.97 -1.79 -26.12
CA LEU A 178 -11.91 -1.54 -25.14
C LEU A 178 -12.49 -0.88 -23.87
N VAL A 179 -13.32 0.14 -24.03
CA VAL A 179 -13.96 0.86 -22.92
C VAL A 179 -14.96 -0.03 -22.19
N LEU A 180 -15.88 -0.68 -22.91
CA LEU A 180 -16.88 -1.58 -22.32
C LEU A 180 -16.22 -2.77 -21.61
N GLY A 181 -15.15 -3.32 -22.19
CA GLY A 181 -14.35 -4.35 -21.54
C GLY A 181 -13.73 -3.86 -20.24
N ALA A 182 -13.20 -2.63 -20.21
CA ALA A 182 -12.59 -2.07 -19.00
C ALA A 182 -13.63 -1.83 -17.91
N VAL A 183 -14.81 -1.33 -18.27
CA VAL A 183 -15.95 -1.17 -17.36
C VAL A 183 -16.41 -2.53 -16.83
N ALA A 184 -16.58 -3.52 -17.70
CA ALA A 184 -17.05 -4.86 -17.30
C ALA A 184 -16.07 -5.56 -16.35
N VAL A 185 -14.76 -5.54 -16.65
CA VAL A 185 -13.74 -6.12 -15.78
C VAL A 185 -13.67 -5.37 -14.44
N THR A 186 -13.75 -4.04 -14.46
CA THR A 186 -13.76 -3.24 -13.22
C THR A 186 -14.98 -3.57 -12.37
N ALA A 187 -16.18 -3.64 -12.98
CA ALA A 187 -17.41 -3.99 -12.29
C ALA A 187 -17.36 -5.40 -11.70
N LEU A 188 -16.81 -6.37 -12.46
CA LEU A 188 -16.62 -7.74 -11.98
C LEU A 188 -15.66 -7.79 -10.79
N ILE A 189 -14.49 -7.14 -10.89
CA ILE A 189 -13.52 -7.10 -9.78
C ILE A 189 -14.13 -6.42 -8.57
N PHE A 190 -14.85 -5.30 -8.75
CA PHE A 190 -15.55 -4.60 -7.68
C PHE A 190 -16.58 -5.50 -7.00
N GLN A 191 -17.39 -6.23 -7.78
CA GLN A 191 -18.36 -7.18 -7.25
C GLN A 191 -17.67 -8.28 -6.43
N LEU A 192 -16.58 -8.84 -6.93
CA LEU A 192 -15.86 -9.93 -6.27
C LEU A 192 -15.09 -9.47 -5.03
N ARG A 193 -14.54 -8.25 -5.04
CA ARG A 193 -13.61 -7.75 -4.01
C ARG A 193 -14.20 -6.78 -3.01
N VAL A 194 -15.31 -6.12 -3.32
CA VAL A 194 -15.94 -5.13 -2.43
C VAL A 194 -17.29 -5.62 -1.96
N VAL A 195 -18.15 -6.06 -2.89
CA VAL A 195 -19.51 -6.49 -2.56
C VAL A 195 -19.55 -7.92 -2.01
N GLY A 196 -18.76 -8.82 -2.60
CA GLY A 196 -18.73 -10.25 -2.24
C GLY A 196 -19.95 -11.03 -2.76
N VAL A 197 -19.92 -12.35 -2.59
CA VAL A 197 -21.02 -13.24 -2.98
C VAL A 197 -22.16 -13.10 -1.96
N GLY A 198 -23.37 -12.75 -2.41
CA GLY A 198 -24.52 -12.52 -1.52
C GLY A 198 -24.56 -11.15 -0.84
N GLY A 199 -23.78 -10.16 -1.32
CA GLY A 199 -23.82 -8.78 -0.81
C GLY A 199 -23.01 -8.53 0.46
N ARG A 200 -22.20 -9.50 0.88
CA ARG A 200 -21.25 -9.38 1.99
C ARG A 200 -19.88 -9.85 1.54
N ASN A 201 -18.87 -9.00 1.70
CA ASN A 201 -17.48 -9.43 1.64
C ASN A 201 -16.89 -9.47 3.05
N PRO A 202 -16.69 -10.66 3.65
CA PRO A 202 -16.04 -10.80 4.93
C PRO A 202 -14.62 -10.19 4.96
N ASP A 203 -13.95 -10.13 3.81
CA ASP A 203 -12.59 -9.61 3.67
C ASP A 203 -12.50 -8.09 3.79
N ALA A 204 -13.57 -7.37 3.42
CA ALA A 204 -13.60 -5.91 3.49
C ALA A 204 -13.83 -5.40 4.92
N THR A 205 -14.43 -6.21 5.78
CA THR A 205 -14.75 -5.90 7.19
C THR A 205 -13.94 -6.74 8.18
N ARG A 206 -12.92 -7.47 7.71
CA ARG A 206 -12.23 -8.57 8.42
C ARG A 206 -11.89 -8.23 9.88
N THR A 207 -11.39 -7.03 10.18
CA THR A 207 -10.89 -6.64 11.52
C THR A 207 -11.72 -5.53 12.18
N ASP A 208 -12.49 -4.79 11.40
CA ASP A 208 -13.11 -3.54 11.83
C ASP A 208 -14.28 -3.73 12.80
N THR A 209 -15.00 -4.85 12.71
CA THR A 209 -16.11 -5.15 13.64
C THR A 209 -15.61 -5.33 15.07
N ALA A 210 -14.47 -6.02 15.24
CA ALA A 210 -13.86 -6.23 16.54
C ALA A 210 -13.38 -4.90 17.16
N TYR A 211 -12.95 -3.93 16.35
CA TYR A 211 -12.51 -2.62 16.85
C TYR A 211 -13.66 -1.85 17.50
N ALA A 212 -14.85 -1.84 16.89
CA ALA A 212 -16.02 -1.22 17.50
C ALA A 212 -16.39 -1.87 18.85
N GLU A 213 -16.32 -3.20 18.94
CA GLU A 213 -16.56 -3.94 20.18
C GLU A 213 -15.50 -3.65 21.25
N ILE A 214 -14.22 -3.58 20.86
CA ILE A 214 -13.12 -3.17 21.75
C ILE A 214 -13.37 -1.75 22.27
N GLY A 215 -13.75 -0.81 21.40
CA GLY A 215 -14.07 0.56 21.81
C GLY A 215 -15.20 0.63 22.83
N ASN A 216 -16.29 -0.12 22.60
CA ASN A 216 -17.40 -0.21 23.55
C ASN A 216 -16.97 -0.83 24.88
N TRP A 217 -16.13 -1.86 24.84
CA TRP A 217 -15.58 -2.48 26.05
C TRP A 217 -14.71 -1.49 26.84
N LEU A 218 -13.81 -0.76 26.17
CA LEU A 218 -12.95 0.26 26.78
C LEU A 218 -13.78 1.38 27.43
N ALA A 219 -14.80 1.89 26.71
CA ALA A 219 -15.73 2.85 27.24
C ALA A 219 -16.48 2.33 28.49
N GLY A 220 -16.86 1.04 28.49
CA GLY A 220 -17.44 0.37 29.65
C GLY A 220 -16.47 0.24 30.85
N GLN A 221 -15.16 0.27 30.62
CA GLN A 221 -14.13 0.38 31.66
C GLN A 221 -13.84 1.85 32.06
N GLY A 222 -14.52 2.83 31.47
CA GLY A 222 -14.27 4.25 31.68
C GLY A 222 -13.01 4.78 30.97
N ASP A 223 -12.45 4.03 30.03
CA ASP A 223 -11.28 4.44 29.25
C ASP A 223 -11.71 4.93 27.88
N THR A 224 -11.46 6.21 27.59
CA THR A 224 -11.83 6.86 26.32
C THR A 224 -10.66 7.55 25.63
N GLN A 225 -9.47 7.51 26.23
CA GLN A 225 -8.31 8.33 25.80
C GLN A 225 -7.00 7.55 25.74
N SER A 226 -6.91 6.34 26.31
CA SER A 226 -5.67 5.57 26.27
C SER A 226 -5.27 5.25 24.84
N ILE A 227 -3.96 5.27 24.59
CA ILE A 227 -3.39 4.90 23.31
C ILE A 227 -3.41 3.37 23.18
N VAL A 228 -3.85 2.88 22.02
CA VAL A 228 -3.95 1.44 21.71
C VAL A 228 -3.02 1.08 20.55
N ALA A 229 -2.18 0.07 20.73
CA ALA A 229 -1.47 -0.55 19.62
C ALA A 229 -2.42 -1.46 18.84
N ALA A 230 -2.61 -1.21 17.54
CA ALA A 230 -3.47 -2.00 16.67
C ALA A 230 -2.81 -2.19 15.30
N ASN A 231 -3.14 -3.27 14.60
CA ASN A 231 -2.54 -3.54 13.28
C ASN A 231 -2.98 -2.51 12.21
N ASN A 232 -4.17 -1.91 12.37
CA ASN A 232 -4.67 -0.84 11.52
C ASN A 232 -5.07 0.39 12.38
N PRO A 233 -4.10 1.25 12.77
CA PRO A 233 -4.37 2.41 13.62
C PRO A 233 -5.43 3.38 13.07
N PRO A 234 -5.42 3.75 11.77
CA PRO A 234 -6.47 4.60 11.21
C PRO A 234 -7.88 4.03 11.36
N ALA A 235 -8.07 2.73 11.10
CA ALA A 235 -9.36 2.09 11.30
C ALA A 235 -9.73 2.00 12.79
N PHE A 236 -8.77 1.68 13.66
CA PHE A 236 -9.01 1.65 15.11
C PHE A 236 -9.49 3.01 15.62
N TYR A 237 -8.84 4.10 15.21
CA TYR A 237 -9.28 5.46 15.55
C TYR A 237 -10.66 5.78 14.99
N TYR A 238 -10.94 5.42 13.73
CA TYR A 238 -12.25 5.65 13.11
C TYR A 238 -13.40 5.00 13.91
N TRP A 239 -13.19 3.78 14.40
CA TRP A 239 -14.23 3.03 15.12
C TRP A 239 -14.35 3.36 16.61
N THR A 240 -13.26 3.79 17.25
CA THR A 240 -13.20 3.91 18.71
C THR A 240 -12.96 5.35 19.21
N GLY A 241 -12.41 6.23 18.38
CA GLY A 241 -11.91 7.55 18.79
C GLY A 241 -10.61 7.52 19.60
N HIS A 242 -10.09 6.34 19.96
CA HIS A 242 -8.84 6.23 20.70
C HIS A 242 -7.64 6.50 19.79
N PRO A 243 -6.66 7.32 20.22
CA PRO A 243 -5.40 7.41 19.52
C PRO A 243 -4.73 6.04 19.47
N SER A 244 -4.00 5.77 18.39
CA SER A 244 -3.43 4.45 18.18
C SER A 244 -2.06 4.49 17.51
N ILE A 245 -1.26 3.48 17.83
CA ILE A 245 0.03 3.19 17.20
C ILE A 245 -0.07 1.84 16.49
N VAL A 246 0.83 1.59 15.54
CA VAL A 246 0.89 0.28 14.88
C VAL A 246 1.54 -0.75 15.81
N VAL A 247 1.03 -1.99 15.79
CA VAL A 247 1.75 -3.13 16.39
C VAL A 247 3.07 -3.30 15.63
N PRO A 248 4.24 -3.19 16.29
CA PRO A 248 5.52 -3.24 15.59
C PRO A 248 5.78 -4.64 15.03
N ALA A 249 6.60 -4.69 14.00
CA ALA A 249 7.20 -5.95 13.58
C ALA A 249 8.24 -6.41 14.60
N GLY A 250 8.19 -7.69 14.96
CA GLY A 250 9.14 -8.27 15.89
C GLY A 250 8.48 -9.14 16.96
N SER A 251 9.15 -9.22 18.09
CA SER A 251 8.81 -10.02 19.26
C SER A 251 7.83 -9.30 20.20
N ALA A 252 7.38 -10.00 21.25
CA ALA A 252 6.62 -9.37 22.34
C ALA A 252 7.41 -8.27 23.06
N ASP A 253 8.75 -8.37 23.10
CA ASP A 253 9.61 -7.32 23.66
C ASP A 253 9.57 -6.04 22.82
N ASP A 254 9.56 -6.16 21.49
CA ASP A 254 9.45 -5.01 20.59
C ASP A 254 8.08 -4.32 20.72
N LEU A 255 7.01 -5.10 20.88
CA LEU A 255 5.68 -4.59 21.22
C LEU A 255 5.70 -3.84 22.55
N LEU A 256 6.22 -4.43 23.63
CA LEU A 256 6.30 -3.79 24.93
C LEU A 256 7.15 -2.51 24.92
N ASN A 257 8.27 -2.50 24.18
CA ASN A 257 9.11 -1.32 23.99
C ASN A 257 8.35 -0.20 23.28
N ALA A 258 7.58 -0.52 22.23
CA ALA A 258 6.73 0.45 21.55
C ALA A 258 5.60 0.95 22.47
N LEU A 259 4.94 0.07 23.22
CA LEU A 259 3.90 0.45 24.17
C LEU A 259 4.45 1.44 25.20
N ALA A 260 5.59 1.13 25.81
CA ALA A 260 6.26 2.00 26.77
C ALA A 260 6.64 3.36 26.17
N ALA A 261 7.29 3.36 25.00
CA ALA A 261 7.82 4.58 24.40
C ALA A 261 6.74 5.57 23.94
N PHE A 262 5.58 5.05 23.52
CA PHE A 262 4.45 5.88 23.08
C PHE A 262 3.38 6.07 24.15
N GLY A 263 3.58 5.54 25.36
CA GLY A 263 2.57 5.61 26.44
C GLY A 263 1.29 4.87 26.11
N ALA A 264 1.36 3.82 25.28
CA ALA A 264 0.23 2.98 24.95
C ALA A 264 -0.02 1.95 26.04
N ARG A 265 -1.27 1.91 26.52
CA ARG A 265 -1.70 1.02 27.60
C ARG A 265 -2.18 -0.32 27.08
N TRP A 266 -2.74 -0.32 25.87
CA TRP A 266 -3.46 -1.45 25.31
C TRP A 266 -2.80 -1.95 24.03
N ALA A 267 -2.90 -3.24 23.76
CA ALA A 267 -2.57 -3.83 22.47
C ALA A 267 -3.72 -4.73 21.99
N ALA A 268 -4.29 -4.40 20.84
CA ALA A 268 -5.26 -5.22 20.13
C ALA A 268 -4.52 -6.08 19.10
N LEU A 269 -4.43 -7.39 19.36
CA LEU A 269 -3.71 -8.35 18.53
C LEU A 269 -4.70 -9.23 17.76
N ASP A 270 -4.70 -9.12 16.44
CA ASP A 270 -5.51 -9.93 15.52
C ASP A 270 -4.68 -10.98 14.77
N VAL A 271 -5.33 -11.77 13.92
CA VAL A 271 -4.71 -12.86 13.15
C VAL A 271 -3.60 -12.40 12.19
N ASN A 272 -3.56 -11.13 11.80
CA ASN A 272 -2.56 -10.55 10.90
C ASN A 272 -1.34 -9.96 11.65
N HIS A 273 -1.05 -10.46 12.85
CA HIS A 273 0.16 -10.12 13.59
C HIS A 273 1.44 -10.60 12.88
N THR A 274 2.58 -10.07 13.29
CA THR A 274 3.88 -10.47 12.74
C THR A 274 4.37 -11.78 13.35
N GLU A 275 5.24 -12.50 12.65
CA GLU A 275 5.68 -13.86 13.02
C GLU A 275 6.25 -13.94 14.45
N GLY A 276 6.95 -12.91 14.92
CA GLY A 276 7.49 -12.86 16.27
C GLY A 276 6.44 -12.79 17.39
N LEU A 277 5.17 -12.54 17.05
CA LEU A 277 4.03 -12.56 17.96
C LEU A 277 3.21 -13.85 17.88
N ASN A 278 3.61 -14.83 17.05
CA ASN A 278 2.90 -16.11 16.89
C ASN A 278 2.70 -16.82 18.23
N ALA A 279 3.72 -16.86 19.09
CA ALA A 279 3.65 -17.52 20.39
C ALA A 279 2.65 -16.83 21.33
N LEU A 280 2.64 -15.49 21.33
CA LEU A 280 1.70 -14.70 22.12
C LEU A 280 0.26 -14.88 21.63
N TYR A 281 0.05 -14.92 20.31
CA TYR A 281 -1.28 -15.12 19.73
C TYR A 281 -1.80 -16.54 19.94
N ALA A 282 -0.94 -17.56 19.82
CA ALA A 282 -1.31 -18.96 20.02
C ALA A 282 -1.64 -19.28 21.49
N LEU A 283 -0.94 -18.65 22.43
CA LEU A 283 -1.17 -18.80 23.87
C LEU A 283 -1.29 -17.42 24.54
N PRO A 284 -2.47 -16.77 24.46
CA PRO A 284 -2.68 -15.43 25.01
C PRO A 284 -2.64 -15.53 26.55
N GLY A 285 -1.59 -14.99 27.15
CA GLY A 285 -1.26 -15.14 28.58
C GLY A 285 0.07 -15.83 28.86
N SER A 286 0.81 -16.22 27.82
CA SER A 286 2.19 -16.72 27.92
C SER A 286 3.19 -15.69 28.42
N ASP A 287 2.91 -14.39 28.28
CA ASP A 287 3.74 -13.30 28.77
C ASP A 287 3.04 -12.55 29.92
N SER A 288 3.59 -12.60 31.12
CA SER A 288 3.02 -11.96 32.32
C SER A 288 3.01 -10.42 32.24
N ARG A 289 3.80 -9.83 31.33
CA ARG A 289 3.84 -8.38 31.10
C ARG A 289 2.68 -7.89 30.24
N LEU A 290 2.00 -8.80 29.52
CA LEU A 290 0.82 -8.52 28.70
C LEU A 290 -0.38 -9.29 29.23
N ARG A 291 -1.18 -8.65 30.06
CA ARG A 291 -2.35 -9.28 30.66
C ARG A 291 -3.51 -9.29 29.67
N LEU A 292 -3.99 -10.47 29.30
CA LEU A 292 -5.23 -10.60 28.51
C LEU A 292 -6.42 -10.06 29.33
N ARG A 293 -7.15 -9.08 28.79
CA ARG A 293 -8.31 -8.47 29.46
C ARG A 293 -9.63 -8.81 28.79
N ALA A 294 -9.64 -9.01 27.48
CA ALA A 294 -10.82 -9.41 26.73
C ALA A 294 -10.43 -10.12 25.43
N THR A 295 -11.34 -10.97 24.95
CA THR A 295 -11.25 -11.65 23.66
C THR A 295 -12.49 -11.30 22.85
N PHE A 296 -12.28 -10.84 21.63
CA PHE A 296 -13.31 -10.49 20.66
C PHE A 296 -13.20 -11.42 19.45
N THR A 297 -14.16 -11.33 18.55
CA THR A 297 -14.17 -12.12 17.32
C THR A 297 -14.25 -11.19 16.10
N ASP A 298 -13.40 -11.46 15.13
CA ASP A 298 -13.37 -10.73 13.87
C ASP A 298 -14.53 -11.17 12.94
N ALA A 299 -14.69 -10.52 11.78
CA ALA A 299 -15.82 -10.78 10.90
C ALA A 299 -15.83 -12.21 10.28
N VAL A 300 -14.73 -12.96 10.40
CA VAL A 300 -14.57 -14.33 9.88
C VAL A 300 -14.42 -15.37 10.99
N GLY A 301 -14.69 -15.01 12.24
CA GLY A 301 -14.68 -15.95 13.36
C GLY A 301 -13.30 -16.17 13.99
N LYS A 302 -12.30 -15.33 13.69
CA LYS A 302 -10.96 -15.42 14.30
C LYS A 302 -10.89 -14.57 15.57
N PRO A 303 -10.15 -15.00 16.60
CA PRO A 303 -10.03 -14.25 17.82
C PRO A 303 -9.19 -12.99 17.64
N VAL A 304 -9.62 -11.91 18.30
CA VAL A 304 -8.85 -10.67 18.49
C VAL A 304 -8.66 -10.49 19.99
N TYR A 305 -7.42 -10.41 20.44
CA TYR A 305 -7.07 -10.33 21.85
C TYR A 305 -6.76 -8.90 22.25
N LEU A 306 -7.37 -8.43 23.33
CA LEU A 306 -7.04 -7.15 23.95
C LEU A 306 -6.15 -7.39 25.17
N PHE A 307 -4.90 -7.00 25.05
CA PHE A 307 -3.92 -7.04 26.13
C PHE A 307 -3.78 -5.68 26.79
N GLU A 308 -3.62 -5.67 28.10
CA GLU A 308 -3.17 -4.51 28.87
C GLU A 308 -1.69 -4.70 29.19
N MET A 309 -0.88 -3.67 28.95
CA MET A 309 0.47 -3.63 29.48
C MET A 309 0.40 -3.59 31.01
N SER A 310 0.93 -4.62 31.66
CA SER A 310 1.08 -4.60 33.12
C SER A 310 1.94 -3.39 33.48
N PRO A 311 1.54 -2.56 34.47
CA PRO A 311 2.48 -1.61 35.08
C PRO A 311 3.67 -2.45 35.53
N ASN A 312 4.88 -2.12 35.07
CA ASN A 312 6.08 -2.86 35.49
C ASN A 312 6.10 -2.97 37.03
N PRO A 313 6.55 -4.11 37.59
CA PRO A 313 6.92 -4.17 39.01
C PRO A 313 8.04 -3.15 39.34
#